data_AF-A0A961ELZ3-F1
#
_entry.id   AF-A0A961ELZ3-F1
#
_cell.length_a   1.000
_cell.length_b   1.000
_cell.length_c   1.000
_cell.angle_alpha   90.00
_cell.angle_beta   90.00
_cell.angle_gamma   90.00
#
_symmetry.space_group_name_H-M   'P 1'
#
loop_
_entity.id
_entity.type
_entity.pdbx_description
1 polymer ?
#
loop_
_entity_poly.entity_id
_entity_poly.type
_entity_poly.pdbx_seq_one_letter_code
_entity_poly.pdbx_strand_id
1 'polypeptide(L)'
;MRDPRTGVDVVAVEHGSDFDGAPWVVLDAGGGRWLADHVVVATGYNHTPVAPSWPGQDGFTGEVIHASAYRNPGPFIGRSALVVGTGNTGCEIAQDLAEHAVSPVWLSYRT
;
A
#
# COMPACT_ATOMS: atom_id res chain seq x y z
N MET A 1 15.94 25.22 -7.77
CA MET A 1 14.97 24.17 -7.43
C MET A 1 15.67 23.23 -6.48
N ARG A 2 15.13 22.95 -5.29
CA ARG A 2 15.73 21.95 -4.38
C ARG A 2 15.29 20.57 -4.87
N ASP A 3 16.21 19.61 -4.90
CA ASP A 3 15.91 18.23 -5.32
C ASP A 3 15.04 17.52 -4.29
N PRO A 4 14.16 16.59 -4.73
CA PRO A 4 13.39 15.74 -3.83
C PRO A 4 14.35 14.87 -3.00
N ARG A 5 14.09 14.79 -1.70
CA ARG A 5 14.84 13.92 -0.78
C ARG A 5 14.08 12.62 -0.62
N THR A 6 14.74 11.51 -0.95
CA THR A 6 14.21 10.15 -0.76
C THR A 6 14.78 9.52 0.51
N GLY A 7 14.15 8.46 1.01
CA GLY A 7 14.56 7.81 2.26
C GLY A 7 14.29 8.66 3.51
N VAL A 8 13.39 9.64 3.42
CA VAL A 8 12.95 10.48 4.53
C VAL A 8 11.47 10.24 4.76
N ASP A 9 11.15 9.57 5.86
CA ASP A 9 9.77 9.30 6.26
C ASP A 9 9.29 10.41 7.20
N VAL A 10 8.38 11.25 6.72
CA VAL A 10 7.73 12.27 7.56
C VAL A 10 6.72 11.59 8.48
N VAL A 11 6.89 11.77 9.79
CA VAL A 11 6.06 11.13 10.82
C VAL A 11 5.07 12.09 11.47
N ALA A 12 5.34 13.40 11.42
CA ALA A 12 4.44 14.41 11.95
C ALA A 12 4.61 15.76 11.25
N VAL A 13 3.51 16.52 11.24
CA VAL A 13 3.45 17.92 10.83
C VAL A 13 2.71 18.66 11.93
N GLU A 14 3.38 19.62 12.55
CA GLU A 14 2.89 20.37 13.69
C GLU A 14 2.92 21.87 13.36
N HIS A 15 1.95 22.62 13.90
CA HIS A 15 1.96 24.07 13.78
C HIS A 15 2.84 24.66 14.89
N GLY A 16 3.78 25.54 14.52
CA GLY A 16 4.83 26.01 15.45
C GLY A 16 4.35 26.86 16.62
N SER A 17 3.13 27.41 16.57
CA SER A 17 2.43 28.08 17.69
C SER A 17 0.98 28.43 17.29
N ASP A 18 0.10 28.77 18.22
CA ASP A 18 -1.27 29.25 17.91
C ASP A 18 -1.32 30.68 17.32
N PHE A 19 -0.17 31.35 17.14
CA PHE A 19 -0.10 32.70 16.57
C PHE A 19 0.08 32.69 15.05
N ASP A 20 -0.52 33.69 14.39
CA ASP A 20 -0.34 33.94 12.97
C ASP A 20 1.13 34.21 12.63
N GLY A 21 1.66 33.45 11.66
CA GLY A 21 3.00 33.62 11.10
C GLY A 21 4.08 32.66 11.61
N ALA A 22 3.76 31.74 12.53
CA ALA A 22 4.70 30.69 12.92
C ALA A 22 4.85 29.63 11.80
N PRO A 23 6.07 29.14 11.52
CA PRO A 23 6.27 28.11 10.51
C PRO A 23 5.72 26.76 10.96
N TRP A 24 5.38 25.92 10.00
CA TRP A 24 5.15 24.49 10.22
C TRP A 24 6.44 23.81 10.63
N VAL A 25 6.32 22.86 11.55
CA VAL A 25 7.37 21.96 11.98
C VAL A 25 7.08 20.59 11.41
N VAL A 26 7.98 20.08 10.57
CA VAL A 26 7.89 18.73 10.01
C VAL A 26 8.94 17.87 10.71
N LEU A 27 8.50 16.73 11.24
CA LEU A 27 9.36 15.75 11.91
C LEU A 27 9.52 14.52 11.01
N ASP A 28 10.75 14.07 10.85
CA ASP A 28 11.05 12.79 10.18
C ASP A 28 11.46 11.69 11.17
N ALA A 29 11.31 10.44 10.73
CA ALA A 29 11.63 9.26 11.53
C ALA A 29 13.12 9.17 11.94
N GLY A 30 14.01 9.87 11.24
CA GLY A 30 15.43 9.97 11.56
C GLY A 30 15.75 11.00 12.65
N GLY A 31 14.75 11.65 13.22
CA GLY A 31 14.90 12.72 14.21
C GLY A 31 15.18 14.09 13.59
N GLY A 32 15.08 14.22 12.27
CA GLY A 32 15.20 15.50 11.58
C GLY A 32 13.99 16.39 11.85
N ARG A 33 14.27 17.69 11.97
CA ARG A 33 13.28 18.74 12.19
C ARG A 33 13.41 19.80 11.12
N TRP A 34 12.33 20.03 10.37
CA TRP A 34 12.29 20.96 9.25
C TRP A 34 11.29 22.06 9.52
N LEU A 35 11.62 23.29 9.11
CA LEU A 35 10.71 24.43 9.18
C LEU A 35 10.25 24.79 7.76
N ALA A 36 8.95 25.05 7.61
CA ALA A 36 8.36 25.45 6.34
C ALA A 36 7.21 26.44 6.55
N ASP A 37 7.09 27.44 5.68
CA ASP A 37 5.97 28.38 5.72
C ASP A 37 4.67 27.71 5.25
N HIS A 38 4.79 26.69 4.39
CA HIS A 38 3.66 25.94 3.83
C HIS A 38 3.99 24.44 3.77
N VAL A 39 2.97 23.61 3.96
CA VAL A 39 3.05 22.15 3.83
C VAL A 39 1.98 21.67 2.86
N VAL A 40 2.38 20.83 1.91
CA VAL A 40 1.46 20.14 0.98
C VAL A 40 1.51 18.65 1.27
N VAL A 41 0.39 18.07 1.66
CA VAL A 41 0.27 16.63 1.93
C VAL A 41 -0.09 15.91 0.64
N ALA A 42 0.90 15.28 0.01
CA ALA A 42 0.77 14.55 -1.25
C ALA A 42 1.16 13.06 -1.10
N THR A 43 0.79 12.44 0.02
CA THR A 43 1.20 11.07 0.41
C THR A 43 0.45 9.96 -0.33
N GLY A 44 -0.60 10.30 -1.08
CA GLY A 44 -1.42 9.34 -1.81
C GLY A 44 -2.41 8.58 -0.92
N TYR A 45 -3.60 8.28 -1.43
CA TYR A 45 -4.66 7.63 -0.64
C TYR A 45 -4.49 6.09 -0.56
N ASN A 46 -3.99 5.46 -1.64
CA ASN A 46 -3.94 4.00 -1.79
C ASN A 46 -2.56 3.40 -1.51
N HIS A 47 -1.82 3.90 -0.51
CA HIS A 47 -0.45 3.43 -0.23
C HIS A 47 -0.37 2.43 0.95
N THR A 48 -1.34 2.46 1.87
CA THR A 48 -1.36 1.59 3.05
C THR A 48 -2.26 0.37 2.79
N PRO A 49 -1.70 -0.86 2.77
CA PRO A 49 -2.48 -2.08 2.61
C PRO A 49 -3.46 -2.30 3.76
N VAL A 50 -4.68 -2.74 3.44
CA VAL A 50 -5.66 -3.18 4.44
C VAL A 50 -5.98 -4.64 4.16
N ALA A 51 -5.24 -5.54 4.81
CA ALA A 51 -5.48 -6.97 4.71
C ALA A 51 -6.57 -7.39 5.72
N PRO A 52 -7.64 -8.07 5.27
CA PRO A 52 -8.61 -8.66 6.20
C PRO A 52 -7.97 -9.82 6.97
N SER A 53 -8.46 -10.06 8.19
CA SER A 53 -8.21 -11.29 8.93
C SER A 53 -9.39 -12.23 8.74
N TRP A 54 -9.14 -13.47 8.33
CA TRP A 54 -10.20 -14.47 8.16
C TRP A 54 -10.16 -15.55 9.25
N PRO A 55 -11.31 -16.04 9.73
CA PRO A 55 -11.35 -17.21 10.60
C PRO A 55 -10.64 -18.41 9.95
N GLY A 56 -9.70 -19.02 10.67
CA GLY A 56 -8.93 -20.17 10.18
C GLY A 56 -7.77 -19.85 9.25
N GLN A 57 -7.46 -18.56 9.00
CA GLN A 57 -6.35 -18.14 8.14
C GLN A 57 -5.01 -18.72 8.58
N ASP A 58 -4.74 -18.80 9.89
CA ASP A 58 -3.49 -19.37 10.42
C ASP A 58 -3.31 -20.87 10.11
N GLY A 59 -4.41 -21.57 9.82
CA GLY A 59 -4.38 -22.98 9.41
C GLY A 59 -4.22 -23.18 7.91
N PHE A 60 -4.26 -22.11 7.11
CA PHE A 60 -4.06 -22.19 5.67
C PHE A 60 -2.57 -22.36 5.36
N THR A 61 -2.22 -23.46 4.71
CA THR A 61 -0.83 -23.78 4.36
C THR A 61 -0.36 -23.17 3.05
N GLY A 62 -1.26 -22.50 2.32
CA GLY A 62 -0.93 -21.76 1.12
C GLY A 62 -0.39 -20.36 1.44
N GLU A 63 0.04 -19.67 0.41
CA GLU A 63 0.56 -18.31 0.54
C GLU A 63 -0.59 -17.30 0.50
N VAL A 64 -0.55 -16.31 1.39
CA VAL A 64 -1.50 -15.20 1.43
C VAL A 64 -0.71 -13.90 1.26
N ILE A 65 -1.01 -13.16 0.20
CA ILE A 65 -0.43 -11.84 -0.06
C ILE A 65 -1.52 -10.79 -0.31
N HIS A 66 -1.25 -9.54 0.07
CA HIS A 66 -2.07 -8.42 -0.36
C HIS A 66 -1.71 -8.01 -1.79
N ALA A 67 -2.66 -7.43 -2.54
CA ALA A 67 -2.44 -7.01 -3.93
C ALA A 67 -1.26 -6.02 -4.09
N SER A 68 -0.95 -5.21 -3.07
CA SER A 68 0.22 -4.31 -3.05
C SER A 68 1.57 -5.03 -3.13
N ALA A 69 1.63 -6.33 -2.80
CA ALA A 69 2.81 -7.18 -2.91
C ALA A 69 2.86 -7.95 -4.25
N TYR A 70 1.76 -8.01 -5.01
CA TYR A 70 1.76 -8.62 -6.33
C TYR A 70 2.66 -7.84 -7.30
N ARG A 71 3.46 -8.55 -8.10
CA ARG A 71 4.36 -7.94 -9.09
C ARG A 71 4.23 -8.55 -10.47
N ASN A 72 4.02 -9.85 -10.57
CA ASN A 72 3.88 -10.63 -11.80
C ASN A 72 3.41 -12.05 -11.45
N PRO A 73 2.97 -12.86 -12.43
CA PRO A 73 2.41 -14.19 -12.17
C PRO A 73 3.48 -15.27 -11.96
N GLY A 74 4.77 -14.98 -12.20
CA GLY A 74 5.87 -15.94 -12.17
C GLY A 74 5.92 -16.85 -10.93
N PRO A 75 5.81 -16.31 -9.70
CA PRO A 75 5.78 -17.11 -8.46
C PRO A 75 4.57 -18.05 -8.32
N PHE A 76 3.55 -17.89 -9.16
CA PHE A 76 2.27 -18.59 -9.07
C PHE A 76 2.04 -19.61 -10.20
N ILE A 77 2.95 -19.70 -11.17
CA ILE A 77 2.85 -20.64 -12.30
C ILE A 77 2.67 -22.07 -11.78
N GLY A 78 1.69 -22.79 -12.33
CA GLY A 78 1.38 -24.17 -11.95
C GLY A 78 0.69 -24.33 -10.60
N ARG A 79 0.35 -23.22 -9.91
CA ARG A 79 -0.43 -23.22 -8.67
C ARG A 79 -1.89 -22.87 -8.97
N SER A 80 -2.75 -23.06 -7.98
CA SER A 80 -4.09 -22.48 -7.96
C SER A 80 -4.09 -21.17 -7.17
N ALA A 81 -4.99 -20.25 -7.52
CA ALA A 81 -5.08 -18.94 -6.88
C ALA A 81 -6.54 -18.54 -6.60
N LEU A 82 -6.78 -17.94 -5.44
CA LEU A 82 -8.02 -17.24 -5.11
C LEU A 82 -7.71 -15.76 -4.96
N VAL A 83 -8.31 -14.92 -5.79
CA VAL A 83 -8.27 -13.47 -5.66
C VAL A 83 -9.50 -13.01 -4.88
N VAL A 84 -9.29 -12.30 -3.78
CA VAL A 84 -10.36 -11.77 -2.93
C VAL A 84 -10.53 -10.28 -3.18
N GLY A 85 -11.70 -9.89 -3.68
CA GLY A 85 -12.03 -8.51 -4.06
C GLY A 85 -12.09 -8.32 -5.58
N THR A 86 -13.10 -7.59 -6.05
CA THR A 86 -13.38 -7.37 -7.48
C THR A 86 -13.34 -5.90 -7.88
N GLY A 87 -12.54 -5.10 -7.17
CA GLY A 87 -12.11 -3.80 -7.70
C GLY A 87 -11.16 -4.01 -8.89
N ASN A 88 -10.82 -2.92 -9.59
CA ASN A 88 -9.95 -2.96 -10.78
C ASN A 88 -8.70 -3.83 -10.56
N THR A 89 -7.98 -3.60 -9.47
CA THR A 89 -6.78 -4.37 -9.11
C THR A 89 -7.05 -5.87 -8.97
N GLY A 90 -8.15 -6.28 -8.34
CA GLY A 90 -8.47 -7.70 -8.17
C GLY A 90 -8.80 -8.37 -9.50
N CYS A 91 -9.57 -7.70 -10.35
CA CYS A 91 -9.90 -8.19 -11.69
C CYS A 91 -8.66 -8.31 -12.59
N GLU A 92 -7.79 -7.29 -12.59
CA GLU A 92 -6.56 -7.28 -13.37
C GLU A 92 -5.58 -8.38 -12.93
N ILE A 93 -5.39 -8.57 -11.62
CA ILE A 93 -4.55 -9.66 -11.09
C ILE A 93 -5.14 -11.03 -11.45
N ALA A 94 -6.45 -11.22 -11.31
CA ALA A 94 -7.09 -12.49 -11.66
C ALA A 94 -6.92 -12.83 -13.14
N GLN A 95 -7.06 -11.82 -14.02
CA GLN A 95 -6.81 -11.97 -15.44
C GLN A 95 -5.34 -12.31 -15.73
N ASP A 96 -4.39 -11.55 -15.17
CA ASP A 96 -2.95 -11.77 -15.38
C ASP A 96 -2.52 -13.18 -14.95
N LEU A 97 -3.03 -13.67 -13.81
CA LEU A 97 -2.80 -15.05 -13.35
C LEU A 97 -3.39 -16.09 -14.32
N ALA A 98 -4.64 -15.89 -14.75
CA ALA A 98 -5.34 -16.82 -15.64
C ALA A 98 -4.67 -16.94 -17.02
N GLU A 99 -4.05 -15.86 -17.50
CA GLU A 99 -3.30 -15.83 -18.76
C GLU A 99 -1.92 -16.53 -18.65
N HIS A 100 -1.39 -16.73 -17.43
CA HIS A 100 -0.02 -17.19 -17.19
C HIS A 100 0.09 -18.53 -16.45
N ALA A 101 -0.63 -19.55 -16.91
CA ALA A 101 -0.52 -20.94 -16.43
C ALA A 101 -0.75 -21.14 -14.92
N VAL A 102 -1.45 -20.22 -14.28
CA VAL A 102 -2.03 -20.40 -12.94
C VAL A 102 -3.42 -20.98 -13.14
N SER A 103 -3.69 -22.16 -12.56
CA SER A 103 -4.97 -22.83 -12.80
C SER A 103 -5.32 -23.82 -11.70
N PRO A 104 -6.56 -23.79 -11.18
CA PRO A 104 -7.61 -22.79 -11.44
C PRO A 104 -7.32 -21.43 -10.79
N VAL A 105 -7.90 -20.38 -11.37
CA VAL A 105 -8.00 -19.04 -10.76
C VAL A 105 -9.46 -18.78 -10.39
N TRP A 106 -9.70 -18.48 -9.11
CA TRP A 106 -11.01 -18.10 -8.58
C TRP A 106 -11.04 -16.63 -8.19
N LEU A 107 -12.20 -16.00 -8.33
CA LEU A 107 -12.46 -14.63 -7.92
C LEU A 107 -13.60 -14.60 -6.91
N SER A 108 -13.34 -14.03 -5.73
CA SER A 108 -14.35 -13.84 -4.69
C SER A 108 -14.76 -12.37 -4.61
N TYR A 109 -16.07 -12.12 -4.57
CA TYR A 109 -16.64 -10.80 -4.38
C TYR A 109 -17.62 -10.79 -3.21
N ARG A 110 -17.75 -9.63 -2.57
CA ARG A 110 -18.78 -9.35 -1.58
C ARG A 110 -19.45 -8.04 -1.95
N THR A 111 -20.77 -8.03 -1.99
CA THR A 111 -21.61 -6.82 -2.11
C THR A 111 -22.06 -6.34 -0.74
#